data_AF-A0A9D7XAY4-F1
#
_entry.id   AF-A0A9D7XAY4-F1
#
_cell.length_a   1.000
_cell.length_b   1.000
_cell.length_c   1.000
_cell.angle_alpha   90.00
_cell.angle_beta   90.00
_cell.angle_gamma   90.00
#
_symmetry.space_group_name_H-M   'P 1'
#
loop_
_entity.id
_entity.type
_entity.pdbx_description
1 polymer ?
#
loop_
_entity_poly.entity_id
_entity_poly.type
_entity_poly.pdbx_seq_one_letter_code
_entity_poly.pdbx_strand_id
1 'polypeptide(L)'
;VIGAPMYNFSIPSTLKAWIDRVAVAGKTFRYTAQGPQGLVKGKRVFLAITQGGVHELGGASEHHESYLRFVLGFLGITEVEVVRAQGLAMSAEHRAHKHPGGLARGRRPQPESEACAYT
;
A
#
# COMPACT_ATOMS: atom_id res chain seq x y z
N VAL A 1 -6.59 3.39 -1.67
CA VAL A 1 -6.12 3.24 -0.27
C VAL A 1 -6.44 1.82 0.15
N ILE A 2 -5.54 1.12 0.86
CA ILE A 2 -5.77 -0.22 1.39
C ILE A 2 -5.52 -0.16 2.90
N GLY A 3 -6.54 -0.52 3.69
CA GLY A 3 -6.38 -0.79 5.11
C GLY A 3 -6.06 -2.26 5.31
N ALA A 4 -4.95 -2.57 5.97
CA ALA A 4 -4.53 -3.94 6.22
C ALA A 4 -4.01 -4.06 7.66
N PRO A 5 -4.81 -4.58 8.60
CA PRO A 5 -4.29 -4.99 9.89
C PRO A 5 -3.49 -6.29 9.75
N MET A 6 -2.41 -6.42 10.52
CA MET A 6 -1.69 -7.68 10.62
C MET A 6 -2.49 -8.67 11.45
N TYR A 7 -2.79 -9.83 10.86
CA TYR A 7 -3.30 -11.02 11.54
C TYR A 7 -2.33 -12.17 11.32
N ASN A 8 -1.87 -12.80 12.42
CA ASN A 8 -0.96 -13.94 12.39
C ASN A 8 0.22 -13.73 11.42
N PHE A 9 0.94 -12.62 11.61
CA PHE A 9 2.14 -12.25 10.83
C PHE A 9 1.89 -11.86 9.35
N SER A 10 0.64 -11.86 8.87
CA SER A 10 0.30 -11.52 7.48
C SER A 10 -0.99 -10.70 7.35
N ILE A 11 -1.53 -10.58 6.13
CA ILE A 11 -2.75 -9.82 5.81
C ILE A 11 -4.03 -10.59 6.16
N PRO A 12 -5.20 -9.92 6.27
CA PRO A 12 -6.48 -10.60 6.45
C PRO A 12 -6.82 -11.49 5.25
N SER A 13 -7.46 -12.64 5.51
CA SER A 13 -7.84 -13.61 4.47
C SER A 13 -8.78 -13.02 3.41
N THR A 14 -9.68 -12.13 3.79
CA THR A 14 -10.57 -11.42 2.86
C THR A 14 -9.81 -10.49 1.92
N LEU A 15 -8.77 -9.81 2.41
CA LEU A 15 -7.89 -8.99 1.58
C LEU A 15 -7.12 -9.87 0.60
N LYS A 16 -6.60 -11.03 1.04
CA LYS A 16 -5.97 -12.00 0.15
C LYS A 16 -6.94 -12.47 -0.94
N ALA A 17 -8.18 -12.79 -0.58
CA ALA A 17 -9.20 -13.21 -1.53
C ALA A 17 -9.63 -12.09 -2.51
N TRP A 18 -9.53 -10.82 -2.12
CA TRP A 18 -9.71 -9.68 -3.02
C TRP A 18 -8.53 -9.54 -3.99
N ILE A 19 -7.29 -9.65 -3.49
CA ILE A 19 -6.06 -9.64 -4.30
C ILE A 19 -6.14 -10.71 -5.40
N ASP A 20 -6.52 -11.93 -5.03
CA ASP A 20 -6.64 -13.05 -5.97
C ASP A 20 -7.68 -12.79 -7.08
N ARG A 21 -8.73 -12.02 -6.78
CA ARG A 21 -9.76 -11.65 -7.76
C ARG A 21 -9.30 -10.56 -8.72
N VAL A 22 -8.42 -9.66 -8.29
CA VAL A 22 -7.93 -8.55 -9.14
C VAL A 22 -6.65 -8.90 -9.89
N ALA A 23 -5.90 -9.90 -9.45
CA ALA A 23 -4.71 -10.40 -10.14
C ALA A 23 -5.12 -11.35 -11.29
N VAL A 24 -5.46 -10.77 -12.44
CA VAL A 24 -5.98 -11.51 -13.61
C VAL A 24 -5.06 -11.32 -14.82
N ALA A 25 -4.59 -12.43 -15.38
CA ALA A 25 -3.75 -12.45 -16.57
C ALA A 25 -4.48 -11.81 -17.77
N GLY A 26 -3.78 -10.99 -18.53
CA GLY A 26 -4.33 -10.20 -19.64
C GLY A 26 -5.16 -8.98 -19.21
N LYS A 27 -5.36 -8.75 -17.91
CA LYS A 27 -6.10 -7.58 -17.39
C LYS A 27 -5.22 -6.68 -16.52
N THR A 28 -4.64 -7.24 -15.45
CA THR A 28 -3.82 -6.48 -14.49
C THR A 28 -2.35 -6.88 -14.50
N PHE A 29 -2.03 -8.05 -15.07
CA PHE A 29 -0.69 -8.42 -15.47
C PHE A 29 -0.75 -9.25 -16.76
N ARG A 30 0.39 -9.49 -17.40
CA ARG A 30 0.53 -10.45 -18.51
C ARG A 30 1.87 -11.19 -18.43
N TYR A 31 2.00 -12.31 -19.12
CA TYR A 31 3.29 -12.97 -19.27
C TYR A 31 4.01 -12.49 -20.54
N THR A 32 5.32 -12.31 -20.44
CA THR A 32 6.23 -12.06 -21.58
C THR A 32 7.36 -13.07 -21.55
N ALA A 33 8.24 -13.05 -22.57
CA ALA A 33 9.44 -13.89 -22.58
C ALA A 33 10.40 -13.61 -21.39
N GLN A 34 10.26 -12.47 -20.73
CA GLN A 34 11.07 -12.04 -19.57
C GLN A 34 10.35 -12.29 -18.23
N GLY A 35 9.17 -12.92 -18.25
CA GLY A 35 8.35 -13.19 -17.06
C GLY A 35 7.09 -12.32 -16.96
N PRO A 36 6.46 -12.25 -15.78
CA PRO A 36 5.24 -11.48 -15.59
C PRO A 36 5.51 -9.96 -15.64
N GLN A 37 4.67 -9.26 -16.39
CA GLN A 37 4.65 -7.80 -16.48
C GLN A 37 3.33 -7.26 -15.94
N GLY A 38 3.40 -6.53 -14.83
CA GLY A 38 2.25 -5.79 -14.30
C GLY A 38 1.79 -4.67 -15.22
N LEU A 39 0.48 -4.48 -15.36
CA LEU A 39 -0.16 -3.55 -16.30
C LEU A 39 -0.76 -2.32 -15.61
N VAL A 40 -0.87 -2.30 -14.27
CA VAL A 40 -1.48 -1.21 -13.52
C VAL A 40 -0.47 -0.09 -13.28
N LYS A 41 -0.23 0.74 -14.29
CA LYS A 41 0.76 1.83 -14.26
C LYS A 41 0.15 3.18 -13.86
N GLY A 42 1.00 4.08 -13.36
CA GLY A 42 0.61 5.47 -13.03
C GLY A 42 -0.41 5.57 -11.88
N LYS A 43 -0.48 4.56 -11.02
CA LYS A 43 -1.35 4.55 -9.85
C LYS A 43 -0.51 4.65 -8.59
N ARG A 44 -1.01 5.44 -7.63
CA ARG A 44 -0.48 5.55 -6.28
C ARG A 44 -1.37 4.79 -5.30
N VAL A 45 -0.76 4.07 -4.37
CA VAL A 45 -1.44 3.36 -3.29
C VAL A 45 -0.92 3.85 -1.95
N PHE A 46 -1.84 4.20 -1.05
CA PHE A 46 -1.56 4.38 0.37
C PHE A 46 -1.94 3.09 1.09
N LEU A 47 -0.99 2.51 1.82
CA LEU A 47 -1.19 1.38 2.72
C LEU A 47 -1.29 1.92 4.15
N ALA A 48 -2.47 1.80 4.75
CA ALA A 48 -2.68 2.05 6.17
C ALA A 48 -2.59 0.71 6.90
N ILE A 49 -1.46 0.46 7.57
CA ILE A 49 -1.18 -0.83 8.19
C ILE A 49 -1.07 -0.72 9.71
N THR A 50 -1.59 -1.72 10.41
CA THR A 50 -1.55 -1.79 11.87
C THR A 50 -0.96 -3.10 12.36
N GLN A 51 -0.13 -3.06 13.40
CA GLN A 51 0.49 -4.23 14.02
C GLN A 51 0.35 -4.17 15.55
N GLY A 52 0.03 -5.31 16.17
CA GLY A 52 -0.05 -5.43 17.62
C GLY A 52 1.33 -5.36 18.29
N GLY A 53 2.30 -6.09 17.75
CA GLY A 53 3.72 -6.01 18.12
C GLY A 53 4.52 -5.11 17.17
N VAL A 54 5.84 -5.13 17.34
CA VAL A 54 6.81 -4.50 16.43
C VAL A 54 7.45 -5.60 15.58
N HIS A 55 7.34 -5.46 14.26
CA HIS A 55 7.87 -6.44 13.30
C HIS A 55 8.70 -5.70 12.25
N GLU A 56 10.01 -5.94 12.27
CA GLU A 56 10.93 -5.31 11.33
C GLU A 56 10.65 -5.75 9.90
N LEU A 57 10.64 -4.79 8.96
CA LEU A 57 10.41 -5.07 7.54
C LEU A 57 11.52 -5.99 7.00
N GLY A 58 11.12 -7.14 6.45
CA GLY A 58 12.05 -8.18 5.98
C GLY A 58 12.56 -9.12 7.08
N GLY A 59 12.11 -8.94 8.33
CA GLY A 59 12.37 -9.89 9.41
C GLY A 59 11.55 -11.18 9.27
N ALA A 60 11.96 -12.23 10.00
CA ALA A 60 11.35 -13.56 9.91
C ALA A 60 9.86 -13.63 10.35
N SER A 61 9.35 -12.61 11.05
CA SER A 61 7.96 -12.51 11.49
C SER A 61 7.15 -11.47 10.71
N GLU A 62 7.70 -10.96 9.60
CA GLU A 62 7.07 -9.91 8.80
C GLU A 62 6.72 -10.44 7.40
N HIS A 63 5.44 -10.74 7.20
CA HIS A 63 4.88 -11.17 5.90
C HIS A 63 3.61 -10.37 5.56
N HIS A 64 3.60 -9.10 5.97
CA HIS A 64 2.43 -8.23 5.92
C HIS A 64 2.66 -7.09 4.92
N GLU A 65 3.55 -6.14 5.23
CA GLU A 65 3.91 -5.06 4.34
C GLU A 65 4.75 -5.57 3.17
N SER A 66 5.72 -6.45 3.42
CA SER A 66 6.55 -7.05 2.36
C SER A 66 5.69 -7.76 1.31
N TYR A 67 4.69 -8.54 1.74
CA TYR A 67 3.72 -9.19 0.86
C TYR A 67 2.90 -8.17 0.04
N LEU A 68 2.37 -7.13 0.68
CA LEU A 68 1.58 -6.09 -0.01
C LEU A 68 2.42 -5.33 -1.04
N ARG A 69 3.65 -4.95 -0.70
CA ARG A 69 4.58 -4.30 -1.63
C ARG A 69 4.90 -5.21 -2.81
N PHE A 70 5.18 -6.48 -2.54
CA PHE A 70 5.47 -7.46 -3.57
C PHE A 70 4.31 -7.59 -4.56
N VAL A 71 3.08 -7.83 -4.07
CA VAL A 71 1.95 -8.08 -4.97
C VAL A 71 1.52 -6.82 -5.72
N LEU A 72 1.59 -5.64 -5.11
CA LEU A 72 1.33 -4.37 -5.79
C LEU A 72 2.38 -4.11 -6.89
N GLY A 73 3.66 -4.37 -6.59
CA GLY A 73 4.76 -4.28 -7.55
C GLY A 73 4.58 -5.25 -8.72
N PHE A 74 4.18 -6.50 -8.43
CA PHE A 74 3.83 -7.51 -9.43
C PHE A 74 2.71 -7.03 -10.38
N LEU A 75 1.66 -6.39 -9.84
CA LEU A 75 0.59 -5.79 -10.64
C LEU A 75 1.03 -4.50 -11.38
N GLY A 76 2.22 -3.98 -11.08
CA GLY A 76 2.84 -2.85 -11.76
C GLY A 76 2.72 -1.51 -11.03
N ILE A 77 2.21 -1.51 -9.80
CA ILE A 77 2.05 -0.33 -8.95
C ILE A 77 3.35 -0.10 -8.17
N THR A 78 4.09 0.95 -8.52
CA THR A 78 5.39 1.28 -7.91
C THR A 78 5.33 2.41 -6.89
N GLU A 79 4.30 3.26 -6.97
CA GLU A 79 4.09 4.39 -6.06
C GLU A 79 3.31 3.93 -4.81
N VAL A 80 4.02 3.35 -3.83
CA VAL A 80 3.42 2.83 -2.59
C VAL A 80 3.91 3.63 -1.37
N GLU A 81 2.99 4.37 -0.75
CA GLU A 81 3.23 5.08 0.51
C GLU A 81 2.62 4.27 1.67
N VAL A 82 3.36 4.15 2.77
CA VAL A 82 2.94 3.34 3.92
C VAL A 82 2.79 4.22 5.15
N VAL A 83 1.60 4.21 5.71
CA VAL A 83 1.29 4.77 7.02
C VAL A 83 1.20 3.59 7.99
N ARG A 84 2.22 3.46 8.85
CA ARG A 84 2.36 2.34 9.79
C ARG A 84 2.01 2.77 11.21
N ALA A 85 1.25 1.94 11.91
CA ALA A 85 1.06 2.00 13.35
C ALA A 85 1.37 0.63 13.96
N GLN A 86 2.38 0.53 14.82
CA GLN A 86 2.88 -0.75 15.37
C GLN A 86 3.03 -0.69 16.88
N GLY A 87 3.13 -1.84 17.54
CA GLY A 87 3.18 -1.92 19.02
C GLY A 87 1.85 -1.54 19.69
N LEU A 88 0.73 -1.55 18.97
CA LEU A 88 -0.56 -1.08 19.48
C LEU A 88 -1.08 -1.88 20.68
N ALA A 89 -0.62 -3.12 20.83
CA ALA A 89 -0.94 -4.01 21.95
C ALA A 89 0.12 -3.99 23.07
N MET A 90 1.24 -3.26 22.92
CA MET A 90 2.37 -3.30 23.85
C MET A 90 2.22 -2.33 25.03
N SER A 91 1.90 -1.06 24.78
CA SER A 91 1.64 -0.08 25.85
C SER A 91 0.81 1.11 25.37
N ALA A 92 0.30 1.92 26.31
CA ALA A 92 -0.36 3.17 25.98
C ALA A 92 0.59 4.18 25.29
N GLU A 93 1.87 4.16 25.64
CA GLU A 93 2.89 5.02 25.02
C GLU A 93 3.11 4.63 23.55
N HIS A 94 3.15 3.33 23.24
CA HIS A 94 3.24 2.85 21.86
C HIS A 94 2.03 3.28 21.02
N ARG A 95 0.84 3.30 21.61
CA ARG A 95 -0.37 3.83 20.95
C ARG A 95 -0.35 5.34 20.75
N ALA A 96 0.28 6.08 21.66
CA ALA A 96 0.40 7.53 21.60
C ALA A 96 1.51 8.00 20.65
N HIS A 97 2.46 7.12 20.30
CA HIS A 97 3.57 7.45 19.41
C HIS A 97 3.06 7.73 17.99
N LYS A 98 3.00 9.01 17.63
CA LYS A 98 2.62 9.46 16.29
C LYS A 98 3.81 9.24 15.35
N HIS A 99 3.67 8.34 14.38
CA HIS A 99 4.65 8.21 13.32
C HIS A 99 4.74 9.54 12.53
N PRO A 100 5.93 10.11 12.30
CA PRO A 100 6.10 11.39 11.60
C PRO A 100 5.70 11.37 10.10
N GLY A 101 5.16 10.26 9.59
CA GLY A 101 4.65 10.13 8.21
C GLY A 101 3.13 10.32 8.07
N GLY A 102 2.43 10.77 9.12
CA GLY A 102 0.99 11.02 9.09
C GLY A 102 0.61 12.12 8.11
N LEU A 103 0.09 11.70 6.94
CA LEU A 103 -0.32 12.50 5.79
C LEU A 103 0.82 13.31 5.15
N ALA A 104 1.54 12.67 4.21
CA ALA A 104 2.18 13.43 3.15
C ALA A 104 1.14 14.39 2.55
N ARG A 105 1.44 15.69 2.57
CA ARG A 105 0.64 16.73 1.94
C ARG A 105 0.37 16.29 0.51
N GLY A 106 -0.88 15.90 0.23
CA GLY A 106 -1.33 15.65 -1.13
C GLY A 106 -0.92 16.85 -1.96
N ARG A 107 -0.07 16.61 -2.97
CA ARG A 107 0.31 17.63 -3.94
C ARG A 107 -1.01 18.09 -4.55
N ARG A 108 -1.48 19.29 -4.17
CA ARG A 108 -2.67 19.88 -4.80
C ARG A 108 -2.39 19.89 -6.30
N PRO A 109 -3.26 19.30 -7.15
CA PRO A 109 -3.17 19.58 -8.57
C PRO A 109 -3.25 21.10 -8.72
N GLN A 110 -2.32 21.67 -9.50
CA GLN A 110 -2.40 23.07 -9.88
C GLN A 110 -3.77 23.28 -10.54
N PRO A 111 -4.57 24.26 -10.13
CA PRO A 111 -5.79 24.57 -10.86
C PRO A 111 -5.38 25.07 -12.24
N GLU A 112 -5.66 24.26 -13.25
CA GLU A 112 -5.67 24.74 -14.63
C GLU A 112 -6.91 25.61 -14.82
N SER A 113 -6.72 26.72 -15.55
CA SER A 113 -7.70 27.69 -16.07
C SER A 113 -8.16 28.84 -15.15
N GLU A 114 -7.43 29.95 -15.24
CA GLU A 114 -8.04 31.28 -15.42
C GLU A 114 -7.36 31.98 -16.59
N ALA A 115 -7.86 31.72 -17.80
CA ALA A 115 -7.61 32.56 -18.98
C ALA A 115 -8.73 32.35 -20.01
N CYS A 116 -9.96 32.71 -19.61
CA CYS A 116 -11.01 33.13 -20.54
C CYS A 116 -11.78 34.27 -19.88
N ALA A 117 -11.14 35.43 -19.86
CA ALA A 117 -11.81 36.71 -19.74
C ALA A 117 -11.09 37.67 -20.69
N TYR A 118 -11.70 37.96 -21.83
CA TYR A 118 -12.05 39.30 -22.32
C TYR A 118 -12.49 39.21 -23.78
N THR A 119 -13.71 39.71 -24.02
CA THR A 119 -14.27 40.27 -25.29
C THR A 119 -14.14 39.47 -26.57
#